data_AF-A0A0R2RMM8-F1
#
_entry.id   AF-A0A0R2RMM8-F1
#
_cell.length_a   1.000
_cell.length_b   1.000
_cell.length_c   1.000
_cell.angle_alpha   90.00
_cell.angle_beta   90.00
_cell.angle_gamma   90.00
#
_symmetry.space_group_name_H-M   'P 1'
#
loop_
_entity.id
_entity.type
_entity.pdbx_description
1 polymer ?
#
loop_
_entity_poly.entity_id
_entity_poly.type
_entity_poly.pdbx_seq_one_letter_code
_entity_poly.pdbx_strand_id
1 'polypeptide(L)'
;EELDEIIDKSRPVIFSAHGVPKSVPDNAKSLNMTYIDATCPLVSKVHREAENLHKAGYHLILIGHQNHPEVIGTMGQLPKGSIDLVQNEEEAEKYLSKNNQKIAYVTQTTLSVDDTVNIIDILKKKFPILKEPIKEDICYATTNRQKAVKNIANKCDMFFVIGSRNSSNSVRLVEVAKKAGCENSFLIHSNSIIPFKEIEKVKTIGISSGASAPEILVKNFINELKKKLSIKIEEVEIIKEDIVFNIPKKLN
;
A
#
# COMPACT_ATOMS: atom_id res chain seq x y z
N GLU A 1 4.48 -16.22 -8.70
CA GLU A 1 3.62 -16.99 -9.61
C GLU A 1 3.84 -16.44 -10.99
N GLU A 2 4.33 -17.28 -11.89
CA GLU A 2 4.62 -16.92 -13.27
C GLU A 2 3.58 -17.55 -14.20
N LEU A 3 3.31 -16.91 -15.34
CA LEU A 3 2.33 -17.44 -16.30
C LEU A 3 2.70 -18.82 -16.83
N ASP A 4 3.99 -19.15 -16.85
CA ASP A 4 4.50 -20.44 -17.32
C ASP A 4 4.11 -21.60 -16.39
N GLU A 5 3.88 -21.35 -15.10
CA GLU A 5 3.45 -22.34 -14.12
C GLU A 5 2.01 -22.85 -14.36
N ILE A 6 1.22 -22.12 -15.17
CA ILE A 6 -0.15 -22.48 -15.48
C ILE A 6 -0.16 -23.60 -16.54
N ILE A 7 -0.54 -24.82 -16.15
CA ILE A 7 -0.54 -25.99 -17.04
C ILE A 7 -1.57 -25.83 -18.18
N ASP A 8 -2.80 -25.45 -17.84
CA ASP A 8 -3.88 -25.26 -18.82
C ASP A 8 -3.94 -23.80 -19.29
N LYS A 9 -3.28 -23.52 -20.42
CA LYS A 9 -3.22 -22.18 -21.02
C LYS A 9 -4.57 -21.67 -21.57
N SER A 10 -5.59 -22.53 -21.65
CA SER A 10 -6.95 -22.10 -22.05
C SER A 10 -7.69 -21.35 -20.94
N ARG A 11 -7.25 -21.51 -19.68
CA ARG A 11 -7.88 -20.88 -18.52
C ARG A 11 -7.55 -19.38 -18.47
N PRO A 12 -8.53 -18.53 -18.10
CA PRO A 12 -8.26 -17.11 -17.95
C PRO A 12 -7.39 -16.83 -16.73
N VAL A 13 -6.52 -15.83 -16.85
CA VAL A 13 -5.68 -15.32 -15.74
C VAL A 13 -6.21 -13.98 -15.25
N ILE A 14 -6.17 -13.76 -13.94
CA ILE A 14 -6.52 -12.47 -13.34
C ILE A 14 -5.24 -11.83 -12.78
N PHE A 15 -4.90 -10.64 -13.27
CA PHE A 15 -3.80 -9.88 -12.68
C PHE A 15 -4.27 -9.21 -11.39
N SER A 16 -3.43 -9.26 -10.36
CA SER A 16 -3.79 -8.77 -9.02
C SER A 16 -4.01 -7.25 -8.99
N ALA A 17 -4.66 -6.78 -7.94
CA ALA A 17 -4.93 -5.35 -7.72
C ALA A 17 -3.69 -4.46 -7.66
N HIS A 18 -2.51 -5.04 -7.39
CA HIS A 18 -1.23 -4.32 -7.31
C HIS A 18 -0.68 -3.92 -8.67
N GLY A 19 -1.26 -4.40 -9.77
CA GLY A 19 -0.68 -4.19 -11.10
C GLY A 19 0.47 -5.12 -11.41
N VAL A 20 0.81 -5.19 -12.70
CA VAL A 20 1.86 -6.04 -13.25
C VAL A 20 2.74 -5.25 -14.23
N PRO A 21 4.02 -5.62 -14.40
CA PRO A 21 4.90 -4.98 -15.38
C PRO A 21 4.41 -5.30 -16.80
N LYS A 22 4.77 -4.48 -17.81
CA LYS A 22 4.31 -4.67 -19.22
C LYS A 22 4.67 -6.03 -19.81
N SER A 23 5.75 -6.64 -19.33
CA SER A 23 6.16 -7.98 -19.74
C SER A 23 5.12 -9.06 -19.46
N VAL A 24 4.27 -8.91 -18.43
CA VAL A 24 3.25 -9.90 -18.05
C VAL A 24 2.08 -9.96 -19.03
N PRO A 25 1.37 -8.87 -19.36
CA PRO A 25 0.33 -8.91 -20.40
C PRO A 25 0.89 -9.26 -21.78
N ASP A 26 2.13 -8.90 -22.08
CA ASP A 26 2.77 -9.29 -23.35
C ASP A 26 3.09 -10.79 -23.38
N ASN A 27 3.53 -11.38 -22.27
CA ASN A 27 3.71 -12.83 -22.14
C ASN A 27 2.36 -13.58 -22.23
N ALA A 28 1.31 -13.07 -21.57
CA ALA A 28 -0.03 -13.65 -21.67
C ALA A 28 -0.53 -13.69 -23.13
N LYS A 29 -0.29 -12.61 -23.90
CA LYS A 29 -0.60 -12.58 -25.34
C LYS A 29 0.22 -13.60 -26.13
N SER A 30 1.53 -13.71 -25.88
CA SER A 30 2.36 -14.69 -26.60
C SER A 30 1.97 -16.14 -26.30
N LEU A 31 1.44 -16.40 -25.11
CA LEU A 31 0.90 -17.70 -24.71
C LEU A 31 -0.56 -17.93 -25.16
N ASN A 32 -1.16 -17.01 -25.92
CA ASN A 32 -2.58 -17.02 -26.30
C ASN A 32 -3.54 -17.16 -25.11
N MET A 33 -3.16 -16.65 -23.94
CA MET A 33 -3.98 -16.71 -22.74
C MET A 33 -4.96 -15.54 -22.68
N THR A 34 -6.20 -15.83 -22.28
CA THR A 34 -7.15 -14.78 -21.92
C THR A 34 -6.76 -14.21 -20.56
N TYR A 35 -6.72 -12.88 -20.42
CA TYR A 35 -6.51 -12.26 -19.11
C TYR A 35 -7.54 -11.16 -18.80
N ILE A 36 -7.76 -10.99 -17.51
CA ILE A 36 -8.55 -9.93 -16.89
C ILE A 36 -7.61 -9.13 -16.00
N ASP A 37 -7.54 -7.82 -16.26
CA ASP A 37 -6.77 -6.91 -15.43
C ASP A 37 -7.64 -6.41 -14.28
N ALA A 38 -7.36 -6.88 -13.06
CA ALA A 38 -8.03 -6.41 -11.85
C ALA A 38 -7.18 -5.38 -11.08
N THR A 39 -6.18 -4.76 -11.73
CA THR A 39 -5.39 -3.67 -11.16
C THR A 39 -6.31 -2.59 -10.61
N CYS A 40 -6.03 -2.13 -9.39
CA CYS A 40 -6.76 -1.02 -8.78
C CYS A 40 -6.65 0.22 -9.70
N PRO A 41 -7.74 0.92 -10.03
CA PRO A 41 -7.69 2.10 -10.89
C PRO A 41 -6.73 3.20 -10.40
N LEU A 42 -6.48 3.26 -9.09
CA LEU A 42 -5.53 4.20 -8.49
C LEU A 42 -4.07 3.79 -8.74
N VAL A 43 -3.78 2.49 -8.79
CA VAL A 43 -2.46 1.98 -9.24
C VAL A 43 -2.29 2.21 -10.75
N SER A 44 -3.34 1.96 -11.55
CA SER A 44 -3.31 2.26 -12.98
C SER A 44 -3.07 3.75 -13.28
N LYS A 45 -3.52 4.66 -12.40
CA LYS A 45 -3.21 6.10 -12.47
C LYS A 45 -1.70 6.34 -12.31
N VAL A 46 -1.06 5.72 -11.30
CA VAL A 46 0.41 5.82 -11.11
C VAL A 46 1.16 5.26 -12.31
N HIS A 47 0.75 4.11 -12.85
CA HIS A 47 1.37 3.53 -14.05
C HIS A 47 1.34 4.51 -15.24
N ARG A 48 0.18 5.10 -15.53
CA ARG A 48 0.01 6.05 -16.64
C ARG A 48 0.77 7.36 -16.40
N GLU A 49 0.80 7.84 -15.17
CA GLU A 49 1.56 9.03 -14.80
C GLU A 49 3.06 8.81 -15.02
N ALA A 50 3.59 7.65 -14.58
CA ALA A 50 4.97 7.27 -14.81
C ALA A 50 5.33 7.23 -16.31
N GLU A 51 4.48 6.61 -17.14
CA GLU A 51 4.66 6.58 -18.60
C GLU A 51 4.64 7.98 -19.23
N ASN A 52 3.72 8.84 -18.81
CA ASN A 52 3.58 10.19 -19.36
C ASN A 52 4.76 11.09 -18.98
N LEU A 53 5.22 11.01 -17.73
CA LEU A 53 6.42 11.72 -17.27
C LEU A 53 7.66 11.25 -18.03
N HIS A 54 7.81 9.95 -18.22
CA HIS A 54 8.92 9.41 -19.01
C HIS A 54 8.89 9.89 -20.46
N LYS A 55 7.72 9.87 -21.12
CA LYS A 55 7.53 10.42 -22.48
C LYS A 55 7.85 11.92 -22.56
N ALA A 56 7.67 12.66 -21.48
CA ALA A 56 8.03 14.07 -21.38
C ALA A 56 9.53 14.31 -21.10
N GLY A 57 10.35 13.26 -21.09
CA GLY A 57 11.80 13.32 -20.93
C GLY A 57 12.27 13.38 -19.48
N TYR A 58 11.42 12.97 -18.53
CA TYR A 58 11.81 12.85 -17.12
C TYR A 58 12.41 11.46 -16.85
N HIS A 59 13.46 11.45 -16.03
CA HIS A 59 13.85 10.27 -15.28
C HIS A 59 13.04 10.22 -13.98
N LEU A 60 12.59 9.03 -13.59
CA LEU A 60 11.70 8.89 -12.45
C LEU A 60 12.42 8.38 -11.20
N ILE A 61 11.96 8.85 -10.05
CA ILE A 61 12.18 8.23 -8.75
C ILE A 61 10.85 7.63 -8.32
N LEU A 62 10.79 6.33 -8.12
CA LEU A 62 9.68 5.68 -7.42
C LEU A 62 10.01 5.64 -5.93
N ILE A 63 9.18 6.26 -5.11
CA ILE A 63 9.24 6.08 -3.66
C ILE A 63 8.38 4.86 -3.33
N GLY A 64 8.98 3.82 -2.75
CA GLY A 64 8.31 2.54 -2.55
C GLY A 64 9.17 1.51 -1.84
N HIS A 65 8.59 0.34 -1.54
CA HIS A 65 9.35 -0.77 -0.95
C HIS A 65 9.83 -1.76 -2.01
N GLN A 66 11.11 -2.11 -1.96
CA GLN A 66 11.69 -3.13 -2.84
C GLN A 66 10.93 -4.45 -2.70
N ASN A 67 10.80 -5.17 -3.82
CA ASN A 67 10.10 -6.46 -3.93
C ASN A 67 8.58 -6.40 -3.70
N HIS A 68 7.99 -5.23 -3.42
CA HIS A 68 6.53 -5.12 -3.37
C HIS A 68 5.94 -5.28 -4.79
N PRO A 69 4.87 -6.08 -4.99
CA PRO A 69 4.31 -6.33 -6.32
C PRO A 69 3.94 -5.05 -7.08
N GLU A 70 3.41 -4.05 -6.38
CA GLU A 70 3.05 -2.76 -6.97
C GLU A 70 4.27 -1.95 -7.44
N VAL A 71 5.39 -2.05 -6.71
CA VAL A 71 6.65 -1.40 -7.08
C VAL A 71 7.24 -2.07 -8.31
N ILE A 72 7.24 -3.41 -8.34
CA ILE A 72 7.67 -4.18 -9.52
C ILE A 72 6.79 -3.83 -10.73
N GLY A 73 5.47 -3.77 -10.54
CA GLY A 73 4.50 -3.39 -11.55
C GLY A 73 4.75 -1.99 -12.11
N THR A 74 4.96 -1.00 -11.24
CA THR A 74 5.18 0.40 -11.62
C THR A 74 6.52 0.57 -12.33
N MET A 75 7.61 0.00 -11.80
CA MET A 75 8.92 0.08 -12.43
C MET A 75 8.92 -0.57 -13.82
N GLY A 76 8.22 -1.70 -13.97
CA GLY A 76 8.11 -2.41 -15.24
C GLY A 76 7.13 -1.78 -16.25
N GLN A 77 6.59 -0.59 -15.98
CA GLN A 77 5.92 0.21 -17.00
C GLN A 77 6.91 0.94 -17.92
N LEU A 78 8.15 1.12 -17.47
CA LEU A 78 9.17 1.94 -18.12
C LEU A 78 10.36 1.10 -18.60
N PRO A 79 11.13 1.59 -19.59
CA PRO A 79 12.38 0.94 -19.98
C PRO A 79 13.36 0.87 -18.81
N LYS A 80 14.15 -0.21 -18.75
CA LYS A 80 15.17 -0.40 -17.71
C LYS A 80 16.10 0.81 -17.64
N GLY A 81 16.34 1.30 -16.42
CA GLY A 81 17.18 2.46 -16.16
C GLY A 81 16.50 3.82 -16.33
N SER A 82 15.19 3.86 -16.60
CA SER A 82 14.40 5.12 -16.67
C SER A 82 13.72 5.50 -15.35
N ILE A 83 13.78 4.61 -14.36
CA ILE A 83 13.20 4.79 -13.03
C ILE A 83 14.08 4.12 -11.99
N ASP A 84 14.40 4.86 -10.93
CA ASP A 84 15.12 4.37 -9.77
C ASP A 84 14.16 4.21 -8.58
N LEU A 85 14.51 3.35 -7.63
CA LEU A 85 13.74 3.14 -6.40
C LEU A 85 14.43 3.86 -5.23
N VAL A 86 13.64 4.54 -4.41
CA VAL A 86 14.05 5.11 -3.11
C VAL A 86 13.09 4.63 -2.04
N GLN A 87 13.60 4.03 -0.97
CA GLN A 87 12.77 3.38 0.05
C GLN A 87 12.66 4.17 1.36
N ASN A 88 13.62 5.05 1.64
CA ASN A 88 13.74 5.75 2.92
C ASN A 88 14.53 7.06 2.79
N GLU A 89 14.59 7.82 3.89
CA GLU A 89 15.28 9.11 3.98
C GLU A 89 16.79 9.00 3.67
N GLU A 90 17.46 7.95 4.16
CA GLU A 90 18.89 7.73 3.93
C GLU A 90 19.19 7.48 2.43
N GLU A 91 18.36 6.68 1.76
CA GLU A 91 18.47 6.46 0.32
C GLU A 91 18.21 7.75 -0.47
N ALA A 92 17.24 8.58 -0.04
CA ALA A 92 16.98 9.88 -0.64
C ALA A 92 18.18 10.85 -0.47
N GLU A 93 18.79 10.86 0.71
CA GLU A 93 20.00 11.64 1.01
C GLU A 93 21.20 11.17 0.19
N LYS A 94 21.31 9.87 -0.11
CA LYS A 94 22.39 9.31 -0.93
C LYS A 94 22.10 9.35 -2.43
N TYR A 95 20.86 9.57 -2.84
CA TYR A 95 20.46 9.53 -4.24
C TYR A 95 21.19 10.60 -5.07
N LEU A 96 21.80 10.17 -6.17
CA LEU A 96 22.51 11.03 -7.12
C LEU A 96 21.88 10.89 -8.50
N SER A 97 21.47 12.03 -9.08
CA SER A 97 20.95 12.04 -10.45
C SER A 97 22.06 11.82 -11.46
N LYS A 98 21.78 11.01 -12.48
CA LYS A 98 22.67 10.82 -13.62
C LYS A 98 22.45 11.97 -14.61
N ASN A 99 23.53 12.60 -15.06
CA ASN A 99 23.54 13.51 -16.23
C ASN A 99 22.61 14.73 -16.20
N ASN A 100 22.43 15.37 -15.04
CA ASN A 100 21.68 16.65 -14.92
C ASN A 100 20.29 16.64 -15.59
N GLN A 101 19.66 15.46 -15.64
CA GLN A 101 18.40 15.22 -16.33
C GLN A 101 17.21 15.76 -15.52
N LYS A 102 16.09 16.01 -16.20
CA LYS A 102 14.83 16.36 -15.54
C LYS A 102 14.37 15.17 -14.69
N ILE A 103 14.01 15.42 -13.44
CA ILE A 103 13.58 14.36 -12.50
C ILE A 103 12.14 14.60 -12.11
N ALA A 104 11.36 13.53 -12.09
CA ALA A 104 10.04 13.48 -11.47
C ALA A 104 9.99 12.37 -10.43
N TYR A 105 9.03 12.42 -9.51
CA TYR A 105 8.76 11.27 -8.64
C TYR A 105 7.33 10.79 -8.77
N VAL A 106 7.14 9.52 -8.44
CA VAL A 106 5.85 8.87 -8.18
C VAL A 106 5.97 8.04 -6.91
N THR A 107 4.87 7.66 -6.28
CA THR A 107 4.90 6.85 -5.05
C THR A 107 4.08 5.58 -5.15
N GLN A 108 4.47 4.57 -4.38
CA GLN A 108 3.59 3.45 -4.06
C GLN A 108 2.34 3.98 -3.30
N THR A 109 1.18 3.40 -3.59
CA THR A 109 -0.14 3.87 -3.12
C THR A 109 -0.41 3.60 -1.63
N THR A 110 0.38 2.70 -1.01
CA THR A 110 0.15 2.12 0.32
C THR A 110 1.19 2.52 1.36
N LEU A 111 1.97 3.57 1.09
CA LEU A 111 3.02 4.05 2.00
C LEU A 111 2.48 4.78 3.24
N SER A 112 3.34 4.91 4.25
CA SER A 112 3.14 5.83 5.37
C SER A 112 3.16 7.27 4.84
N VAL A 113 2.10 8.04 5.09
CA VAL A 113 1.98 9.41 4.59
C VAL A 113 3.12 10.29 5.12
N ASP A 114 3.41 10.20 6.42
CA ASP A 114 4.41 11.05 7.07
C ASP A 114 5.82 10.72 6.59
N ASP A 115 6.16 9.42 6.52
CA ASP A 115 7.50 9.00 6.09
C ASP A 115 7.75 9.35 4.63
N THR A 116 6.70 9.29 3.80
CA THR A 116 6.78 9.69 2.40
C THR A 116 7.00 11.20 2.26
N VAL A 117 6.36 12.02 3.10
CA VAL A 117 6.58 13.48 3.12
C VAL A 117 8.05 13.80 3.42
N ASN A 118 8.65 13.15 4.43
CA ASN A 118 10.06 13.37 4.75
C ASN A 118 11.00 13.01 3.59
N ILE A 119 10.76 11.88 2.91
CA ILE A 119 11.52 11.46 1.73
C ILE A 119 11.40 12.50 0.61
N ILE A 120 10.17 12.96 0.33
CA ILE A 120 9.91 13.97 -0.70
C ILE A 120 10.62 15.29 -0.36
N ASP A 121 10.60 15.73 0.89
CA ASP A 121 11.26 16.97 1.32
C ASP A 121 12.78 16.90 1.13
N ILE A 122 13.40 15.76 1.41
CA ILE A 122 14.82 15.52 1.13
C ILE A 122 15.09 15.60 -0.37
N LEU A 123 14.28 14.92 -1.19
CA LEU A 123 14.44 14.95 -2.65
C LEU A 123 14.24 16.36 -3.23
N LYS A 124 13.27 17.14 -2.74
CA LYS A 124 13.04 18.53 -3.16
C LYS A 124 14.21 19.45 -2.81
N LYS A 125 14.81 19.28 -1.62
CA LYS A 125 16.02 20.03 -1.23
C LYS A 125 17.20 19.72 -2.16
N LYS A 126 17.36 18.46 -2.56
CA LYS A 126 18.44 18.03 -3.47
C LYS A 126 18.20 18.42 -4.92
N PHE A 127 16.94 18.40 -5.35
CA PHE A 127 16.53 18.70 -6.72
C PHE A 127 15.46 19.79 -6.73
N PRO A 128 15.83 21.08 -6.70
CA PRO A 128 14.86 22.19 -6.61
C PRO A 128 13.84 22.27 -7.75
N ILE A 129 14.13 21.63 -8.89
CA ILE A 129 13.23 21.52 -10.05
C ILE A 129 12.56 20.14 -10.17
N LEU A 130 12.49 19.37 -9.08
CA LEU A 130 11.82 18.08 -9.02
C LEU A 130 10.35 18.21 -9.41
N LYS A 131 9.93 17.45 -10.42
CA LYS A 131 8.54 17.44 -10.87
C LYS A 131 7.70 16.54 -9.98
N GLU A 132 6.70 17.14 -9.35
CA GLU A 132 5.70 16.44 -8.55
C GLU A 132 4.57 15.89 -9.45
N PRO A 133 3.93 14.78 -9.06
CA PRO A 133 2.72 14.32 -9.70
C PRO A 133 1.59 15.35 -9.51
N ILE A 134 0.65 15.41 -10.46
CA ILE A 134 -0.43 16.42 -10.42
C ILE A 134 -1.37 16.19 -9.24
N LYS A 135 -1.52 14.92 -8.84
CA LYS A 135 -2.29 14.49 -7.68
C LYS A 135 -1.45 13.51 -6.90
N GLU A 136 -1.65 13.44 -5.59
CA GLU A 136 -1.02 12.43 -4.73
C GLU A 136 -1.24 11.00 -5.28
N ASP A 137 -0.22 10.16 -5.11
CA ASP A 137 -0.24 8.75 -5.49
C ASP A 137 -0.67 7.85 -4.33
N ILE A 138 -0.37 8.24 -3.08
CA ILE A 138 -0.94 7.56 -1.90
C ILE A 138 -2.46 7.65 -1.98
N CYS A 139 -3.11 6.48 -1.98
CA CYS A 139 -4.53 6.42 -2.24
C CYS A 139 -5.36 6.95 -1.05
N TYR A 140 -6.57 7.43 -1.33
CA TYR A 140 -7.48 7.91 -0.29
C TYR A 140 -7.69 6.88 0.83
N ALA A 141 -7.83 5.60 0.47
CA ALA A 141 -8.06 4.51 1.41
C ALA A 141 -6.92 4.34 2.42
N THR A 142 -5.67 4.53 1.99
CA THR A 142 -4.48 4.50 2.85
C THR A 142 -4.43 5.74 3.73
N THR A 143 -4.58 6.93 3.14
CA THR A 143 -4.57 8.20 3.88
C THR A 143 -5.65 8.24 4.96
N ASN A 144 -6.87 7.84 4.63
CA ASN A 144 -8.01 7.85 5.55
C ASN A 144 -7.83 6.87 6.71
N ARG A 145 -7.37 5.64 6.43
CA ARG A 145 -7.10 4.64 7.48
C ARG A 145 -5.99 5.09 8.42
N GLN A 146 -4.92 5.69 7.91
CA GLN A 146 -3.86 6.24 8.75
C GLN A 146 -4.36 7.41 9.61
N LYS A 147 -5.18 8.32 9.04
CA LYS A 147 -5.85 9.37 9.81
C LYS A 147 -6.76 8.80 10.91
N ALA A 148 -7.52 7.74 10.60
CA ALA A 148 -8.36 7.04 11.57
C ALA A 148 -7.53 6.50 12.73
N VAL A 149 -6.46 5.75 12.44
CA VAL A 149 -5.54 5.21 13.45
C VAL A 149 -4.93 6.32 14.31
N LYS A 150 -4.41 7.39 13.70
CA LYS A 150 -3.79 8.52 14.43
C LYS A 150 -4.71 9.18 15.45
N ASN A 151 -6.00 9.26 15.16
CA ASN A 151 -6.99 9.92 16.03
C ASN A 151 -7.34 9.13 17.29
N ILE A 152 -7.17 7.81 17.26
CA ILE A 152 -7.53 6.94 18.38
C ILE A 152 -6.31 6.34 19.09
N ALA A 153 -5.17 6.20 18.42
CA ALA A 153 -3.99 5.51 18.97
C ALA A 153 -3.52 6.10 20.31
N ASN A 154 -3.41 7.42 20.45
CA ASN A 154 -2.98 8.06 21.72
C ASN A 154 -3.95 7.88 22.90
N LYS A 155 -5.15 7.33 22.66
CA LYS A 155 -6.15 7.01 23.70
C LYS A 155 -6.16 5.52 24.04
N CYS A 156 -5.29 4.72 23.42
CA CYS A 156 -5.25 3.27 23.57
C CYS A 156 -4.01 2.83 24.33
N ASP A 157 -4.18 1.89 25.25
CA ASP A 157 -3.08 1.23 25.94
C ASP A 157 -2.41 0.15 25.05
N MET A 158 -3.20 -0.44 24.16
CA MET A 158 -2.77 -1.40 23.12
C MET A 158 -3.54 -1.17 21.83
N PHE A 159 -2.92 -1.45 20.69
CA PHE A 159 -3.54 -1.33 19.37
C PHE A 159 -3.38 -2.60 18.55
N PHE A 160 -4.45 -3.06 17.92
CA PHE A 160 -4.41 -4.22 17.02
C PHE A 160 -4.82 -3.82 15.61
N VAL A 161 -3.95 -4.09 14.64
CA VAL A 161 -4.28 -3.98 13.23
C VAL A 161 -4.51 -5.38 12.68
N ILE A 162 -5.72 -5.65 12.20
CA ILE A 162 -6.07 -6.91 11.57
C ILE A 162 -5.60 -6.90 10.11
N GLY A 163 -4.73 -7.83 9.74
CA GLY A 163 -4.18 -7.90 8.39
C GLY A 163 -3.05 -8.89 8.22
N SER A 164 -2.62 -9.10 6.98
CA SER A 164 -1.55 -10.05 6.64
C SER A 164 -0.16 -9.41 6.73
N ARG A 165 0.87 -10.22 7.02
CA ARG A 165 2.27 -9.77 7.12
C ARG A 165 2.81 -9.17 5.82
N ASN A 166 2.30 -9.62 4.68
CA ASN A 166 2.68 -9.16 3.34
C ASN A 166 1.86 -7.95 2.85
N SER A 167 0.94 -7.42 3.66
CA SER A 167 0.15 -6.24 3.31
C SER A 167 0.88 -4.97 3.76
N SER A 168 1.47 -4.23 2.81
CA SER A 168 2.21 -2.98 3.10
C SER A 168 1.34 -2.01 3.91
N ASN A 169 0.09 -1.76 3.47
CA ASN A 169 -0.85 -0.92 4.19
C ASN A 169 -1.10 -1.38 5.64
N SER A 170 -1.29 -2.68 5.88
CA SER A 170 -1.53 -3.19 7.25
C SER A 170 -0.32 -2.96 8.16
N VAL A 171 0.89 -3.20 7.64
CA VAL A 171 2.13 -2.95 8.39
C VAL A 171 2.31 -1.45 8.68
N ARG A 172 2.04 -0.58 7.71
CA ARG A 172 2.10 0.88 7.91
C ARG A 172 1.12 1.34 9.01
N LEU A 173 -0.08 0.78 9.09
CA LEU A 173 -1.03 1.14 10.15
C LEU A 173 -0.50 0.80 11.56
N VAL A 174 0.26 -0.29 11.72
CA VAL A 174 0.89 -0.62 13.00
C VAL A 174 1.94 0.42 13.37
N GLU A 175 2.80 0.80 12.43
CA GLU A 175 3.82 1.82 12.65
C GLU A 175 3.21 3.20 12.94
N VAL A 176 2.14 3.55 12.22
CA VAL A 176 1.39 4.79 12.45
C VAL A 176 0.77 4.80 13.85
N ALA A 177 0.21 3.68 14.32
CA ALA A 177 -0.33 3.59 15.68
C ALA A 177 0.76 3.80 16.75
N LYS A 178 1.96 3.23 16.55
CA LYS A 178 3.11 3.46 17.45
C LYS A 178 3.50 4.93 17.49
N LYS A 179 3.79 5.52 16.32
CA LYS A 179 4.17 6.94 16.19
C LYS A 179 3.10 7.89 16.72
N ALA A 180 1.84 7.51 16.66
CA ALA A 180 0.72 8.29 17.16
C ALA A 180 0.46 8.13 18.67
N GLY A 181 1.30 7.38 19.40
CA GLY A 181 1.27 7.33 20.87
C GLY A 181 0.84 5.99 21.47
N CYS A 182 0.63 4.95 20.67
CA CYS A 182 0.36 3.59 21.18
C CYS A 182 1.53 2.64 20.87
N GLU A 183 2.59 2.68 21.68
CA GLU A 183 3.78 1.84 21.45
C GLU A 183 3.46 0.33 21.42
N ASN A 184 2.46 -0.10 22.19
CA ASN A 184 1.95 -1.48 22.22
C ASN A 184 1.00 -1.77 21.04
N SER A 185 1.48 -1.54 19.82
CA SER A 185 0.72 -1.82 18.59
C SER A 185 1.20 -3.10 17.90
N PHE A 186 0.27 -3.97 17.51
CA PHE A 186 0.54 -5.29 16.94
C PHE A 186 -0.26 -5.56 15.67
N LEU A 187 0.35 -6.30 14.75
CA LEU A 187 -0.35 -6.92 13.62
C LEU A 187 -0.96 -8.25 14.05
N ILE A 188 -2.26 -8.42 13.82
CA ILE A 188 -2.98 -9.69 14.02
C ILE A 188 -3.23 -10.32 12.64
N HIS A 189 -2.48 -11.37 12.33
CA HIS A 189 -2.63 -12.19 11.13
C HIS A 189 -3.15 -13.59 11.50
N SER A 190 -3.39 -14.46 10.51
CA SER A 190 -4.02 -15.78 10.69
C SER A 190 -3.38 -16.69 11.75
N ASN A 191 -2.07 -16.56 11.99
CA ASN A 191 -1.32 -17.41 12.92
C ASN A 191 -0.96 -16.65 14.21
N SER A 192 -1.50 -15.44 14.41
CA SER A 192 -1.26 -14.67 15.62
C SER A 192 -2.00 -15.31 16.79
N ILE A 193 -1.31 -15.37 17.94
CA ILE A 193 -1.94 -15.69 19.22
C ILE A 193 -2.37 -14.38 19.86
N ILE A 194 -3.64 -14.29 20.26
CA ILE A 194 -4.16 -13.10 20.95
C ILE A 194 -3.51 -13.03 22.34
N PRO A 195 -2.83 -11.93 22.70
CA PRO A 195 -2.11 -11.79 23.96
C PRO A 195 -3.08 -11.47 25.12
N PHE A 196 -3.92 -12.44 25.49
CA PHE A 196 -4.98 -12.23 26.48
C PHE A 196 -4.46 -11.77 27.85
N LYS A 197 -3.29 -12.27 28.28
CA LYS A 197 -2.69 -11.92 29.57
C LYS A 197 -2.27 -10.45 29.65
N GLU A 198 -1.89 -9.87 28.51
CA GLU A 198 -1.52 -8.48 28.35
C GLU A 198 -2.76 -7.62 28.23
N ILE A 199 -3.75 -8.09 27.46
CA ILE A 199 -5.04 -7.43 27.27
C ILE A 199 -5.79 -7.26 28.61
N GLU A 200 -5.75 -8.25 29.49
CA GLU A 200 -6.40 -8.19 30.81
C GLU A 200 -5.83 -7.08 31.73
N LYS A 201 -4.64 -6.54 31.41
CA LYS A 201 -3.97 -5.51 32.20
C LYS A 201 -4.27 -4.09 31.71
N VAL A 202 -5.00 -3.93 30.61
CA VAL A 202 -5.25 -2.64 29.98
C VAL A 202 -6.73 -2.29 29.96
N LYS A 203 -7.04 -1.00 29.79
CA LYS A 203 -8.42 -0.49 29.82
C LYS A 203 -8.97 -0.23 28.42
N THR A 204 -8.12 0.26 27.51
CA THR A 204 -8.57 0.68 26.18
C THR A 204 -7.71 0.05 25.10
N ILE A 205 -8.39 -0.63 24.17
CA ILE A 205 -7.77 -1.30 23.03
C ILE A 205 -8.27 -0.63 21.75
N GLY A 206 -7.35 -0.19 20.90
CA GLY A 206 -7.66 0.26 19.56
C GLY A 206 -7.70 -0.93 18.60
N ILE A 207 -8.66 -0.95 17.69
CA ILE A 207 -8.76 -1.96 16.63
C ILE A 207 -8.91 -1.23 15.30
N SER A 208 -8.12 -1.63 14.32
CA SER A 208 -8.27 -1.22 12.92
C SER A 208 -7.94 -2.39 12.01
N SER A 209 -8.05 -2.21 10.70
CA SER A 209 -7.75 -3.25 9.73
C SER A 209 -7.12 -2.69 8.46
N GLY A 210 -6.31 -3.53 7.82
CA GLY A 210 -5.76 -3.21 6.51
C GLY A 210 -6.85 -3.14 5.43
N ALA A 211 -6.59 -2.41 4.34
CA ALA A 211 -7.53 -2.32 3.22
C ALA A 211 -7.89 -3.67 2.58
N SER A 212 -7.03 -4.68 2.72
CA SER A 212 -7.23 -6.04 2.20
C SER A 212 -7.82 -7.01 3.23
N ALA A 213 -8.10 -6.58 4.46
CA ALA A 213 -8.63 -7.44 5.51
C ALA A 213 -10.17 -7.45 5.46
N PRO A 214 -10.81 -8.62 5.23
CA PRO A 214 -12.26 -8.71 5.26
C PRO A 214 -12.84 -8.37 6.63
N GLU A 215 -13.99 -7.70 6.64
CA GLU A 215 -14.72 -7.30 7.85
C GLU A 215 -14.99 -8.46 8.82
N ILE A 216 -15.22 -9.67 8.29
CA ILE A 216 -15.43 -10.86 9.11
C ILE A 216 -14.24 -11.17 10.03
N LEU A 217 -13.00 -10.83 9.63
CA LEU A 217 -11.82 -11.05 10.46
C LEU A 217 -11.81 -10.11 11.67
N VAL A 218 -12.23 -8.85 11.48
CA VAL A 218 -12.37 -7.88 12.56
C VAL A 218 -13.45 -8.34 13.54
N LYS A 219 -14.61 -8.76 13.03
CA LYS A 219 -15.70 -9.30 13.84
C LYS A 219 -15.29 -10.54 14.62
N ASN A 220 -14.57 -11.46 13.98
CA ASN A 220 -14.07 -12.67 14.65
C ASN A 220 -13.10 -12.32 15.78
N PHE A 221 -12.17 -11.39 15.55
CA PHE A 221 -11.25 -10.92 16.60
C PHE A 221 -12.01 -10.33 17.79
N ILE A 222 -12.96 -9.44 17.54
CA ILE A 222 -13.82 -8.85 18.59
C ILE A 222 -14.60 -9.94 19.34
N ASN A 223 -15.13 -10.94 18.64
CA ASN A 223 -15.87 -12.04 19.25
C ASN A 223 -14.98 -12.91 20.14
N GLU A 224 -13.72 -13.16 19.76
CA GLU A 224 -12.76 -13.85 20.62
C GLU A 224 -12.46 -13.08 21.91
N LEU A 225 -12.40 -11.74 21.85
CA LEU A 225 -12.26 -10.91 23.04
C LEU A 225 -13.50 -11.03 23.95
N LYS A 226 -14.71 -10.95 23.38
CA LYS A 226 -15.99 -11.07 24.13
C LYS A 226 -16.16 -12.38 24.88
N LYS A 227 -15.54 -13.47 24.40
CA LYS A 227 -15.61 -14.78 25.09
C LYS A 227 -14.93 -14.78 26.45
N LYS A 228 -13.95 -13.90 26.66
CA LYS A 228 -13.14 -13.85 27.89
C LYS A 228 -13.28 -12.55 28.67
N LEU A 229 -13.74 -11.48 28.02
CA LEU A 229 -13.75 -10.13 28.56
C LEU A 229 -15.12 -9.49 28.39
N SER A 230 -15.53 -8.71 29.38
CA SER A 230 -16.67 -7.79 29.22
C SER A 230 -16.16 -6.50 28.57
N ILE A 231 -16.58 -6.24 27.33
CA ILE A 231 -16.11 -5.10 26.54
C ILE A 231 -17.27 -4.20 26.11
N LYS A 232 -17.03 -2.89 26.11
CA LYS A 232 -17.86 -1.89 25.45
C LYS A 232 -17.18 -1.52 24.13
N ILE A 233 -17.94 -1.52 23.04
CA ILE A 233 -17.44 -1.12 21.71
C ILE A 233 -17.87 0.32 21.45
N GLU A 234 -16.92 1.13 20.99
CA GLU A 234 -17.15 2.49 20.50
C GLU A 234 -16.57 2.57 19.08
N GLU A 235 -17.42 2.89 18.11
CA GLU A 235 -17.00 3.08 16.71
C GLU A 235 -16.64 4.55 16.49
N VAL A 236 -15.47 4.78 15.88
CA VAL A 236 -14.98 6.12 15.56
C VAL A 236 -14.90 6.26 14.05
N GLU A 237 -15.85 7.00 13.48
CA GLU A 237 -15.84 7.39 12.06
C GLU A 237 -15.30 8.80 11.92
N ILE A 238 -14.25 8.97 11.11
CA ILE A 238 -13.59 10.27 10.90
C ILE A 238 -13.88 10.81 9.50
N ILE A 239 -13.97 9.90 8.53
CA ILE A 239 -14.15 10.21 7.12
C ILE A 239 -15.08 9.15 6.54
N LYS A 240 -16.12 9.61 5.83
CA LYS A 240 -17.01 8.74 5.07
C LYS A 240 -16.42 8.48 3.68
N GLU A 241 -16.30 7.21 3.30
CA GLU A 241 -15.84 6.80 1.97
C GLU A 241 -17.05 6.33 1.13
N ASP A 242 -17.24 6.92 -0.05
CA ASP A 242 -18.36 6.64 -0.96
C ASP A 242 -17.90 6.22 -2.38
N ILE A 243 -16.59 6.11 -2.59
CA ILE A 243 -16.00 5.72 -3.87
C ILE A 243 -16.17 4.21 -4.09
N VAL A 244 -16.74 3.84 -5.24
CA VAL A 244 -16.89 2.46 -5.71
C VAL A 244 -16.30 2.32 -7.10
N PHE A 245 -15.50 1.28 -7.32
CA PHE A 245 -14.98 0.94 -8.65
C PHE A 245 -15.80 -0.22 -9.24
N ASN A 246 -16.25 -0.04 -10.48
CA ASN A 246 -16.98 -1.08 -11.20
C ASN A 246 -16.03 -2.21 -11.60
N ILE A 247 -16.58 -3.43 -11.68
CA ILE A 247 -15.83 -4.60 -12.17
C ILE A 247 -15.42 -4.41 -13.64
N PRO A 248 -14.33 -5.07 -14.10
CA PRO A 248 -13.92 -5.02 -15.50
C PRO A 248 -15.05 -5.40 -16.44
N LYS A 249 -15.24 -4.64 -17.53
CA LYS A 249 -16.33 -4.86 -18.51
C LYS A 249 -16.41 -6.29 -19.06
N LYS A 250 -15.30 -7.03 -19.10
CA LYS A 250 -15.24 -8.43 -19.55
C LYS A 250 -15.97 -9.41 -18.60
N LEU A 251 -16.31 -8.97 -17.40
CA LEU A 251 -17.02 -9.73 -16.36
C LEU A 251 -18.47 -9.26 -16.15
N ASN A 252 -18.90 -8.24 -16.92
CA ASN A 252 -20.28 -7.78 -16.94
C ASN A 252 -21.12 -8.57 -17.94
#